data_AF-A0AB37YY15-F1
#
_entry.id   AF-A0AB37YY15-F1
#
_cell.length_a   1.000
_cell.length_b   1.000
_cell.length_c   1.000
_cell.angle_alpha   90.00
_cell.angle_beta   90.00
_cell.angle_gamma   90.00
#
_symmetry.space_group_name_H-M   'P 1'
#
loop_
_entity.id
_entity.type
_entity.pdbx_description
1 polymer ?
#
loop_
_entity_poly.entity_id
_entity_poly.type
_entity_poly.pdbx_seq_one_letter_code
_entity_poly.pdbx_strand_id
1 'polypeptide(L)'
;MKVHFIQLSDIHFQYQNYNIMRMRDSLSEYLEQLNKENGIDFFVVTGDITHQGREYTTDVKEFLDDVLKSTNLTKKSMYIIPGNHDVNRSKQVRGFIIDNMQGKKDASDELNGEMYFTLLQGQEEFFEFYSSYLGEEYPQEELHFIKKSDKYNVFHINTCLVSGKNGEEGHLLVDINKFYKVIRELRQTKDEKVLNIAIGHHTLGCLCEADRNAMMSNFVDYNVDLYLSGHVHDPSYNVSANHGDAPFLELVSGAVMSDEYATPGFVEVEVNLENGQTNVRYHIWNNSAEYWAVDNQVGRRVRSGTLNHTVERLNKKKVPEVLAELGVYKGDSLEVDENEFKNFIIDLHESIASQKHTGGSFDYKVDLEDKFTNMVCSETFQINFDTYSRYFDIIEKIMSSTSYVSSDKKELITEEISDKYLLIHHQCKTGDEIFIKLVEQLTEEYASYFSYSKLRVKRHIKILTSWVIYKCLIFNDDKREIVM
;
A
#
# COMPACT_ATOMS: atom_id res chain seq x y z
N MET A 1 7.28 4.00 15.89
CA MET A 1 6.86 5.38 15.58
C MET A 1 5.37 5.40 15.31
N LYS A 2 4.66 6.50 15.59
CA LYS A 2 3.21 6.63 15.32
C LYS A 2 2.94 7.87 14.47
N VAL A 3 1.83 7.82 13.74
CA VAL A 3 1.19 8.94 13.04
C VAL A 3 -0.25 9.01 13.52
N HIS A 4 -0.67 10.17 14.03
CA HIS A 4 -1.99 10.39 14.57
C HIS A 4 -2.59 11.66 13.97
N PHE A 5 -3.73 11.56 13.31
CA PHE A 5 -4.33 12.69 12.60
C PHE A 5 -5.86 12.67 12.65
N ILE A 6 -6.44 13.82 12.34
CA ILE A 6 -7.90 14.01 12.27
C ILE A 6 -8.30 14.43 10.86
N GLN A 7 -9.38 13.85 10.37
CA GLN A 7 -10.08 14.28 9.16
C GLN A 7 -11.34 15.06 9.55
N LEU A 8 -11.44 16.29 9.07
CA LEU A 8 -12.67 17.08 9.05
C LEU A 8 -13.21 17.13 7.61
N SER A 9 -14.53 17.14 7.46
CA SER A 9 -15.16 17.22 6.13
C SER A 9 -16.49 17.96 6.21
N ASP A 10 -16.95 18.48 5.08
CA ASP A 10 -18.31 19.01 4.91
C ASP A 10 -18.65 20.03 6.01
N ILE A 11 -17.73 20.99 6.20
CA ILE A 11 -17.82 21.99 7.27
C ILE A 11 -19.02 22.89 7.03
N HIS A 12 -19.24 23.31 5.78
CA HIS A 12 -20.30 24.22 5.36
C HIS A 12 -20.50 25.37 6.36
N PHE A 13 -19.45 26.18 6.50
CA PHE A 13 -19.35 27.12 7.61
C PHE A 13 -20.53 28.10 7.73
N GLN A 14 -21.17 28.46 6.62
CA GLN A 14 -22.27 29.42 6.58
C GLN A 14 -23.55 28.94 7.30
N TYR A 15 -23.68 27.64 7.61
CA TYR A 15 -24.77 27.16 8.45
C TYR A 15 -24.49 27.48 9.92
N GLN A 16 -25.35 28.30 10.53
CA GLN A 16 -25.11 28.94 11.82
C GLN A 16 -26.38 28.94 12.69
N ASN A 17 -26.87 27.75 13.07
CA ASN A 17 -27.91 27.64 14.10
C ASN A 17 -27.25 27.42 15.48
N TYR A 18 -28.04 27.58 16.55
CA TYR A 18 -27.54 27.44 17.92
C TYR A 18 -26.78 26.13 18.18
N ASN A 19 -27.31 25.00 17.69
CA ASN A 19 -26.70 23.70 17.88
C ASN A 19 -25.38 23.58 17.11
N ILE A 20 -25.31 24.04 15.86
CA ILE A 20 -24.09 24.04 15.04
C ILE A 20 -23.02 24.94 15.66
N MET A 21 -23.38 26.13 16.13
CA MET A 21 -22.45 27.04 16.80
C MET A 21 -21.87 26.38 18.05
N ARG A 22 -22.72 25.82 18.92
CA ARG A 22 -22.28 25.14 20.14
C ARG A 22 -21.43 23.90 19.86
N MET A 23 -21.77 23.15 18.82
CA MET A 23 -20.98 22.00 18.36
C MET A 23 -19.56 22.44 17.94
N ARG A 24 -19.45 23.51 17.15
CA ARG A 24 -18.16 24.05 16.70
C ARG A 24 -17.36 24.65 17.85
N ASP A 25 -18.00 25.42 18.73
CA ASP A 25 -17.35 26.02 19.90
C ASP A 25 -16.77 24.96 20.84
N SER A 26 -17.50 23.86 21.06
CA SER A 26 -17.05 22.74 21.91
C SER A 26 -16.06 21.80 21.22
N LEU A 27 -15.91 21.87 19.90
CA LEU A 27 -14.96 21.05 19.15
C LEU A 27 -13.53 21.33 19.61
N SER A 28 -13.15 22.60 19.78
CA SER A 28 -11.80 22.98 20.24
C SER A 28 -11.46 22.38 21.61
N GLU A 29 -12.39 22.43 22.57
CA GLU A 29 -12.18 21.83 23.89
C GLU A 29 -12.03 20.30 23.81
N TYR A 30 -12.80 19.66 22.93
CA TYR A 30 -12.73 18.22 22.72
C TYR A 30 -11.42 17.79 22.04
N LEU A 31 -11.00 18.52 21.01
CA LEU A 31 -9.72 18.31 20.32
C LEU A 31 -8.53 18.52 21.26
N GLU A 32 -8.60 19.49 22.17
CA GLU A 32 -7.56 19.70 23.18
C GLU A 32 -7.43 18.48 24.11
N GLN A 33 -8.55 17.84 24.49
CA GLN A 33 -8.54 16.60 25.28
C GLN A 33 -7.89 15.45 24.50
N LEU A 34 -8.31 15.21 23.26
CA LEU A 34 -7.72 14.17 22.39
C LEU A 34 -6.21 14.39 22.19
N ASN A 35 -5.80 15.64 21.99
CA ASN A 35 -4.39 16.00 21.83
C ASN A 35 -3.57 15.73 23.10
N LYS A 36 -4.12 16.00 24.29
CA LYS A 36 -3.46 15.71 25.57
C LYS A 36 -3.30 14.22 25.80
N GLU A 37 -4.25 13.40 25.35
CA GLU A 37 -4.18 11.95 25.47
C GLU A 37 -3.10 11.36 24.56
N ASN A 38 -3.16 11.67 23.25
CA ASN A 38 -2.37 10.95 22.25
C ASN A 38 -1.70 11.81 21.17
N GLY A 39 -1.56 13.13 21.33
CA GLY A 39 -0.78 14.01 20.44
C GLY A 39 -1.14 13.95 18.95
N ILE A 40 -1.80 14.97 18.42
CA ILE A 40 -2.22 15.01 17.01
C ILE A 40 -1.10 15.61 16.16
N ASP A 41 -0.68 14.91 15.10
CA ASP A 41 0.39 15.32 14.20
C ASP A 41 -0.10 16.31 13.12
N PHE A 42 -1.30 16.10 12.57
CA PHE A 42 -1.88 16.93 11.51
C PHE A 42 -3.39 16.79 11.36
N PHE A 43 -3.96 17.69 10.54
CA PHE A 43 -5.35 17.66 10.09
C PHE A 43 -5.45 17.50 8.58
N VAL A 44 -6.49 16.79 8.14
CA VAL A 44 -6.96 16.77 6.76
C VAL A 44 -8.34 17.41 6.71
N VAL A 45 -8.57 18.30 5.74
CA VAL A 45 -9.88 18.89 5.44
C VAL A 45 -10.31 18.43 4.05
N THR A 46 -11.26 17.51 3.97
CA THR A 46 -11.70 16.87 2.72
C THR A 46 -12.83 17.61 2.02
N GLY A 47 -12.75 18.94 1.98
CA GLY A 47 -13.65 19.78 1.19
C GLY A 47 -14.95 20.18 1.87
N ASP A 48 -15.77 20.88 1.08
CA ASP A 48 -17.03 21.49 1.46
C ASP A 48 -16.88 22.41 2.68
N ILE A 49 -15.85 23.25 2.61
CA ILE A 49 -15.53 24.24 3.65
C ILE A 49 -16.63 25.31 3.68
N THR A 50 -17.03 25.75 2.49
CA THR A 50 -18.04 26.76 2.26
C THR A 50 -19.29 26.17 1.63
N HIS A 51 -20.35 26.97 1.55
CA HIS A 51 -21.56 26.63 0.82
C HIS A 51 -21.62 27.36 -0.52
N GLN A 52 -21.63 26.59 -1.61
CA GLN A 52 -21.79 27.05 -3.01
C GLN A 52 -20.71 28.04 -3.50
N GLY A 53 -19.49 27.94 -2.97
CA GLY A 53 -18.33 28.75 -3.35
C GLY A 53 -18.50 30.22 -2.99
N ARG A 54 -19.41 30.53 -2.04
CA ARG A 54 -19.91 31.89 -1.88
C ARG A 54 -18.91 32.80 -1.17
N GLU A 55 -18.39 32.48 0.02
CA GLU A 55 -17.37 33.34 0.68
C GLU A 55 -16.50 32.58 1.70
N TYR A 56 -15.18 32.61 1.52
CA TYR A 56 -14.19 32.20 2.53
C TYR A 56 -13.92 33.35 3.50
N THR A 57 -14.85 33.59 4.43
CA THR A 57 -14.82 34.72 5.36
C THR A 57 -13.67 34.62 6.37
N THR A 58 -13.42 35.72 7.11
CA THR A 58 -12.49 35.72 8.24
C THR A 58 -12.86 34.64 9.26
N ASP A 59 -14.14 34.49 9.56
CA ASP A 59 -14.65 33.50 10.52
C ASP A 59 -14.31 32.05 10.13
N VAL A 60 -14.31 31.73 8.83
CA VAL A 60 -13.86 30.42 8.33
C VAL A 60 -12.38 30.19 8.69
N LYS A 61 -11.55 31.21 8.48
CA LYS A 61 -10.11 31.15 8.80
C LYS A 61 -9.88 31.06 10.30
N GLU A 62 -10.64 31.82 11.09
CA GLU A 62 -10.58 31.79 12.55
C GLU A 62 -10.99 30.43 13.11
N PHE A 63 -12.05 29.81 12.57
CA PHE A 63 -12.44 28.45 12.94
C PHE A 63 -11.33 27.43 12.70
N LEU A 64 -10.71 27.43 11.51
CA LEU A 64 -9.59 26.53 11.22
C LEU A 64 -8.36 26.84 12.07
N ASP A 65 -8.10 28.12 12.36
CA ASP A 65 -7.03 28.53 13.27
C ASP A 65 -7.28 28.05 14.71
N ASP A 66 -8.53 28.05 15.18
CA ASP A 66 -8.89 27.56 16.51
C ASP A 66 -8.81 26.04 16.62
N VAL A 67 -9.14 25.31 15.55
CA VAL A 67 -8.85 23.87 15.42
C VAL A 67 -7.35 23.61 15.58
N LEU A 68 -6.49 24.34 14.85
CA LEU A 68 -5.03 24.17 14.95
C LEU A 68 -4.48 24.57 16.32
N LYS A 69 -4.95 25.67 16.90
CA LYS A 69 -4.53 26.13 18.24
C LYS A 69 -4.87 25.09 19.30
N SER A 70 -6.04 24.45 19.22
CA SER A 70 -6.46 23.43 20.20
C SER A 70 -5.50 22.24 20.30
N THR A 71 -4.73 21.98 19.24
CA THR A 71 -3.75 20.89 19.20
C THR A 71 -2.29 21.35 19.19
N ASN A 72 -2.04 22.65 19.37
CA ASN A 72 -0.71 23.28 19.24
C ASN A 72 -0.05 23.07 17.87
N LEU A 73 -0.86 22.92 16.81
CA LEU A 73 -0.39 22.76 15.45
C LEU A 73 -0.37 24.11 14.71
N THR A 74 0.29 24.11 13.56
CA THR A 74 0.33 25.27 12.65
C THR A 74 -0.26 24.88 11.31
N LYS A 75 -0.51 25.87 10.45
CA LYS A 75 -1.07 25.66 9.11
C LYS A 75 -0.25 24.71 8.22
N LYS A 76 1.05 24.53 8.51
CA LYS A 76 1.91 23.54 7.84
C LYS A 76 1.47 22.09 8.07
N SER A 77 0.72 21.84 9.14
CA SER A 77 0.14 20.55 9.52
C SER A 77 -1.33 20.44 9.11
N MET A 78 -1.80 21.24 8.15
CA MET A 78 -3.16 21.15 7.61
C MET A 78 -3.11 20.88 6.10
N TYR A 79 -3.83 19.86 5.68
CA TYR A 79 -3.92 19.42 4.29
C TYR A 79 -5.34 19.60 3.80
N ILE A 80 -5.55 20.42 2.76
CA ILE A 80 -6.87 20.88 2.35
C ILE A 80 -7.07 20.57 0.86
N ILE A 81 -8.25 20.06 0.52
CA ILE A 81 -8.75 19.91 -0.84
C ILE A 81 -10.14 20.57 -0.97
N PRO A 82 -10.60 20.94 -2.17
CA PRO A 82 -11.93 21.48 -2.35
C PRO A 82 -12.99 20.38 -2.31
N GLY A 83 -14.20 20.72 -1.91
CA GLY A 83 -15.39 19.92 -2.15
C GLY A 83 -16.27 20.46 -3.28
N ASN A 84 -17.36 19.78 -3.62
CA ASN A 84 -18.22 20.18 -4.73
C ASN A 84 -19.04 21.45 -4.41
N HIS A 85 -19.26 21.77 -3.13
CA HIS A 85 -19.82 23.05 -2.69
C HIS A 85 -18.80 24.16 -2.59
N ASP A 86 -17.49 23.88 -2.69
CA ASP A 86 -16.46 24.92 -2.83
C ASP A 86 -16.31 25.41 -4.27
N VAL A 87 -16.97 24.73 -5.23
CA VAL A 87 -17.01 25.12 -6.64
C VAL A 87 -18.12 26.16 -6.88
N ASN A 88 -17.77 27.27 -7.50
CA ASN A 88 -18.71 28.26 -8.01
C ASN A 88 -19.46 27.72 -9.25
N ARG A 89 -20.73 27.37 -9.05
CA ARG A 89 -21.62 26.78 -10.06
C ARG A 89 -22.36 27.82 -10.92
N SER A 90 -22.15 29.12 -10.68
CA SER A 90 -22.92 30.19 -11.37
C SER A 90 -22.58 30.35 -12.85
N LYS A 91 -21.41 29.87 -13.29
CA LYS A 91 -20.96 29.93 -14.68
C LYS A 91 -21.68 28.87 -15.53
N GLN A 92 -22.80 29.23 -16.18
CA GLN A 92 -23.65 28.32 -16.98
C GLN A 92 -22.86 27.46 -17.98
N VAL A 93 -21.77 27.99 -18.56
CA VAL A 93 -20.89 27.28 -19.50
C VAL A 93 -20.29 26.01 -18.90
N ARG A 94 -19.95 26.03 -17.59
CA ARG A 94 -19.46 24.86 -16.85
C ARG A 94 -20.47 23.72 -16.90
N GLY A 95 -21.75 24.04 -16.71
CA GLY A 95 -22.83 23.08 -16.80
C GLY A 95 -22.88 22.39 -18.17
N PHE A 96 -22.82 23.15 -19.26
CA PHE A 96 -22.83 22.58 -20.61
C PHE A 96 -21.62 21.68 -20.90
N ILE A 97 -20.43 22.03 -20.40
CA ILE A 97 -19.22 21.19 -20.54
C ILE A 97 -19.43 19.85 -19.82
N ILE A 98 -19.94 19.87 -18.58
CA ILE A 98 -20.21 18.66 -17.80
C ILE A 98 -21.26 17.78 -18.49
N ASP A 99 -22.36 18.36 -19.01
CA ASP A 99 -23.39 17.60 -19.75
C ASP A 99 -22.81 16.88 -20.98
N ASN A 100 -21.91 17.54 -21.70
CA ASN A 100 -21.27 16.98 -22.89
C ASN A 100 -20.25 15.88 -22.57
N MET A 101 -19.78 15.78 -21.32
CA MET A 101 -18.83 14.76 -20.88
C MET A 101 -19.51 13.52 -20.28
N GLN A 102 -20.69 13.68 -19.69
CA GLN A 102 -21.42 12.56 -19.08
C GLN A 102 -21.75 11.46 -20.10
N GLY A 103 -21.42 10.22 -19.75
CA GLY A 103 -21.74 9.04 -20.56
C GLY A 103 -20.82 8.78 -21.76
N LYS A 104 -19.81 9.63 -22.01
CA LYS A 104 -18.79 9.36 -23.03
C LYS A 104 -17.74 8.37 -22.52
N LYS A 105 -17.30 7.47 -23.41
CA LYS A 105 -16.06 6.71 -23.19
C LYS A 105 -14.87 7.65 -23.34
N ASP A 106 -13.87 7.50 -22.48
CA ASP A 106 -12.62 8.28 -22.51
C ASP A 106 -12.81 9.80 -22.31
N ALA A 107 -13.88 10.21 -21.62
CA ALA A 107 -14.17 11.62 -21.34
C ALA A 107 -12.99 12.37 -20.66
N SER A 108 -12.15 11.65 -19.92
CA SER A 108 -10.95 12.17 -19.29
C SER A 108 -9.85 12.60 -20.29
N ASP A 109 -9.81 12.02 -21.50
CA ASP A 109 -8.89 12.45 -22.56
C ASP A 109 -9.38 13.70 -23.31
N GLU A 110 -10.70 13.97 -23.25
CA GLU A 110 -11.31 15.19 -23.78
C GLU A 110 -11.15 16.41 -22.86
N LEU A 111 -10.68 16.23 -21.62
CA LEU A 111 -10.40 17.30 -20.66
C LEU A 111 -9.13 18.10 -21.04
N ASN A 112 -9.25 18.99 -22.02
CA ASN A 112 -8.13 19.83 -22.46
C ASN A 112 -8.56 21.25 -22.87
N GLY A 113 -7.55 22.11 -23.10
CA GLY A 113 -7.73 23.45 -23.66
C GLY A 113 -8.69 24.34 -22.87
N GLU A 114 -9.56 25.06 -23.60
CA GLU A 114 -10.50 26.03 -23.02
C GLU A 114 -11.57 25.38 -22.13
N MET A 115 -11.97 24.13 -22.42
CA MET A 115 -12.95 23.41 -21.59
C MET A 115 -12.37 23.15 -20.20
N TYR A 116 -11.13 22.66 -20.15
CA TYR A 116 -10.42 22.42 -18.90
C TYR A 116 -10.27 23.72 -18.09
N PHE A 117 -9.83 24.79 -18.75
CA PHE A 117 -9.68 26.10 -18.11
C PHE A 117 -11.02 26.57 -17.50
N THR A 118 -12.12 26.50 -18.25
CA THR A 118 -13.46 26.90 -17.76
C THR A 118 -13.92 26.08 -16.56
N LEU A 119 -13.63 24.78 -16.53
CA LEU A 119 -13.92 23.93 -15.38
C LEU A 119 -13.10 24.37 -14.16
N LEU A 120 -11.80 24.60 -14.35
CA LEU A 120 -10.87 25.03 -13.30
C LEU A 120 -11.25 26.39 -12.71
N GLN A 121 -11.72 27.31 -13.54
CA GLN A 121 -12.21 28.64 -13.13
C GLN A 121 -13.42 28.59 -12.19
N GLY A 122 -14.10 27.44 -12.06
CA GLY A 122 -15.12 27.25 -11.04
C GLY A 122 -14.55 27.14 -9.63
N GLN A 123 -13.24 27.03 -9.46
CA GLN A 123 -12.57 26.82 -8.17
C GLN A 123 -11.66 28.00 -7.79
N GLU A 124 -11.75 29.13 -8.49
CA GLU A 124 -10.92 30.32 -8.27
C GLU A 124 -10.96 30.77 -6.81
N GLU A 125 -12.16 30.85 -6.21
CA GLU A 125 -12.35 31.28 -4.83
C GLU A 125 -11.68 30.32 -3.83
N PHE A 126 -11.71 29.01 -4.10
CA PHE A 126 -11.00 28.03 -3.28
C PHE A 126 -9.48 28.17 -3.42
N PHE A 127 -8.95 28.41 -4.62
CA PHE A 127 -7.51 28.57 -4.82
C PHE A 127 -6.99 29.85 -4.15
N GLU A 128 -7.74 30.95 -4.22
CA GLU A 128 -7.42 32.19 -3.50
C GLU A 128 -7.46 31.99 -1.97
N PHE A 129 -8.45 31.24 -1.48
CA PHE A 129 -8.50 30.84 -0.08
C PHE A 129 -7.30 30.00 0.32
N TYR A 130 -6.99 28.94 -0.45
CA TYR A 130 -5.86 28.04 -0.19
C TYR A 130 -4.55 28.84 -0.07
N SER A 131 -4.27 29.71 -1.06
CA SER A 131 -3.07 30.56 -1.06
C SER A 131 -3.05 31.53 0.12
N SER A 132 -4.14 32.28 0.33
CA SER A 132 -4.18 33.27 1.41
C SER A 132 -4.18 32.66 2.81
N TYR A 133 -4.73 31.45 2.98
CA TYR A 133 -4.81 30.80 4.28
C TYR A 133 -3.53 30.04 4.62
N LEU A 134 -3.07 29.14 3.74
CA LEU A 134 -1.89 28.30 3.98
C LEU A 134 -0.56 28.99 3.67
N GLY A 135 -0.58 30.10 2.91
CA GLY A 135 0.61 30.87 2.54
C GLY A 135 1.43 30.25 1.41
N GLU A 136 0.81 29.42 0.57
CA GLU A 136 1.43 28.78 -0.59
C GLU A 136 0.40 28.59 -1.72
N GLU A 137 0.84 28.66 -2.96
CA GLU A 137 -0.07 28.53 -4.12
C GLU A 137 -0.61 27.11 -4.28
N TYR A 138 -1.89 27.01 -4.67
CA TYR A 138 -2.46 25.74 -5.09
C TYR A 138 -1.86 25.37 -6.47
N PRO A 139 -1.41 24.12 -6.69
CA PRO A 139 -0.82 23.71 -7.96
C PRO A 139 -1.91 23.46 -9.00
N GLN A 140 -2.44 24.54 -9.57
CA GLN A 140 -3.57 24.53 -10.51
C GLN A 140 -3.25 23.79 -11.82
N GLU A 141 -2.00 23.83 -12.28
CA GLU A 141 -1.56 23.15 -13.49
C GLU A 141 -1.55 21.62 -13.31
N GLU A 142 -1.03 21.14 -12.19
CA GLU A 142 -0.98 19.72 -11.84
C GLU A 142 -2.34 19.19 -11.36
N LEU A 143 -3.17 20.06 -10.78
CA LEU A 143 -4.50 19.81 -10.18
C LEU A 143 -4.47 18.89 -8.94
N HIS A 144 -3.72 17.80 -9.04
CA HIS A 144 -3.40 16.85 -7.99
C HIS A 144 -1.95 17.05 -7.55
N PHE A 145 -1.62 16.75 -6.30
CA PHE A 145 -0.25 16.95 -5.80
C PHE A 145 0.01 16.14 -4.53
N ILE A 146 1.27 15.86 -4.23
CA ILE A 146 1.67 15.14 -3.02
C ILE A 146 2.51 16.05 -2.14
N LYS A 147 2.13 16.16 -0.88
CA LYS A 147 3.01 16.72 0.15
C LYS A 147 3.69 15.59 0.90
N LYS A 148 5.03 15.60 0.89
CA LYS A 148 5.86 14.56 1.48
C LYS A 148 6.45 15.00 2.82
N SER A 149 6.61 14.05 3.74
CA SER A 149 7.32 14.23 5.01
C SER A 149 8.09 12.95 5.36
N ASP A 150 8.83 12.98 6.47
CA ASP A 150 9.62 11.83 6.93
C ASP A 150 8.74 10.67 7.45
N LYS A 151 7.50 10.96 7.89
CA LYS A 151 6.62 9.96 8.51
C LYS A 151 5.42 9.58 7.65
N TYR A 152 4.93 10.52 6.85
CA TYR A 152 3.74 10.32 6.03
C TYR A 152 3.76 11.20 4.78
N ASN A 153 3.01 10.78 3.76
CA ASN A 153 2.74 11.55 2.56
C ASN A 153 1.23 11.74 2.41
N VAL A 154 0.81 12.91 1.95
CA VAL A 154 -0.60 13.21 1.68
C VAL A 154 -0.76 13.53 0.20
N PHE A 155 -1.47 12.65 -0.51
CA PHE A 155 -1.81 12.79 -1.92
C PHE A 155 -3.18 13.48 -2.06
N HIS A 156 -3.14 14.73 -2.50
CA HIS A 156 -4.29 15.62 -2.67
C HIS A 156 -4.91 15.37 -4.04
N ILE A 157 -6.12 14.81 -4.06
CA ILE A 157 -6.83 14.47 -5.29
C ILE A 157 -8.04 15.39 -5.40
N ASN A 158 -7.98 16.34 -6.34
CA ASN A 158 -9.14 17.15 -6.69
C ASN A 158 -10.17 16.31 -7.45
N THR A 159 -11.22 15.87 -6.74
CA THR A 159 -12.36 15.12 -7.31
C THR A 159 -13.48 16.04 -7.81
N CYS A 160 -13.27 17.37 -7.80
CA CYS A 160 -14.34 18.36 -7.94
C CYS A 160 -14.37 19.04 -9.31
N LEU A 161 -13.38 18.76 -10.17
CA LEU A 161 -13.21 19.41 -11.48
C LEU A 161 -14.48 19.38 -12.34
N VAL A 162 -15.23 18.27 -12.36
CA VAL A 162 -16.50 18.12 -13.10
C VAL A 162 -17.73 18.00 -12.20
N SER A 163 -17.59 18.30 -10.91
CA SER A 163 -18.67 18.20 -9.92
C SER A 163 -19.63 19.40 -9.94
N GLY A 164 -20.70 19.31 -9.16
CA GLY A 164 -21.64 20.39 -8.90
C GLY A 164 -23.00 20.23 -9.59
N LYS A 165 -23.34 19.01 -10.03
CA LYS A 165 -24.67 18.66 -10.55
C LYS A 165 -25.36 17.61 -9.70
N ASN A 166 -26.69 17.62 -9.77
CA ASN A 166 -27.50 16.59 -9.12
C ASN A 166 -27.33 15.25 -9.86
N GLY A 167 -27.24 14.15 -9.12
CA GLY A 167 -27.15 12.79 -9.69
C GLY A 167 -25.81 12.48 -10.35
N GLU A 168 -24.72 13.11 -9.91
CA GLU A 168 -23.37 12.90 -10.45
C GLU A 168 -22.64 11.68 -9.87
N GLU A 169 -23.19 11.04 -8.83
CA GLU A 169 -22.65 9.83 -8.23
C GLU A 169 -22.52 8.68 -9.26
N GLY A 170 -21.34 8.06 -9.31
CA GLY A 170 -21.00 7.03 -10.28
C GLY A 170 -20.62 7.57 -11.65
N HIS A 171 -20.58 8.89 -11.82
CA HIS A 171 -20.31 9.56 -13.09
C HIS A 171 -19.24 10.65 -13.00
N LEU A 172 -18.72 10.93 -11.81
CA LEU A 172 -17.65 11.91 -11.64
C LEU A 172 -16.36 11.43 -12.31
N LEU A 173 -15.70 12.38 -12.97
CA LEU A 173 -14.41 12.16 -13.61
C LEU A 173 -13.30 12.76 -12.75
N VAL A 174 -12.20 12.03 -12.68
CA VAL A 174 -10.92 12.54 -12.22
C VAL A 174 -10.05 12.73 -13.45
N ASP A 175 -9.21 13.76 -13.48
CA ASP A 175 -8.20 13.89 -14.53
C ASP A 175 -7.15 12.79 -14.33
N ILE A 176 -7.46 11.58 -14.81
CA ILE A 176 -6.70 10.36 -14.52
C ILE A 176 -5.27 10.45 -15.07
N ASN A 177 -5.09 11.22 -16.15
CA ASN A 177 -3.79 11.49 -16.75
C ASN A 177 -2.92 12.35 -15.84
N LYS A 178 -3.46 13.44 -15.26
CA LYS A 178 -2.73 14.24 -14.26
C LYS A 178 -2.54 13.49 -12.95
N PHE A 179 -3.56 12.77 -12.48
CA PHE A 179 -3.47 11.88 -11.32
C PHE A 179 -2.30 10.90 -11.46
N TYR A 180 -2.20 10.22 -12.60
CA TYR A 180 -1.15 9.22 -12.85
C TYR A 180 0.25 9.84 -12.89
N LYS A 181 0.40 11.05 -13.45
CA LYS A 181 1.69 11.76 -13.44
C LYS A 181 2.20 11.99 -12.01
N VAL A 182 1.31 12.36 -11.11
CA VAL A 182 1.63 12.71 -9.73
C VAL A 182 1.84 11.47 -8.86
N ILE A 183 0.95 10.48 -8.90
CA ILE A 183 1.03 9.31 -8.00
C ILE A 183 2.33 8.52 -8.18
N ARG A 184 2.92 8.55 -9.39
CA ARG A 184 4.23 7.96 -9.69
C ARG A 184 5.36 8.45 -8.80
N GLU A 185 5.22 9.63 -8.22
CA GLU A 185 6.19 10.17 -7.27
C GLU A 185 6.25 9.40 -5.95
N LEU A 186 5.22 8.63 -5.59
CA LEU A 186 5.23 7.75 -4.42
C LEU A 186 6.13 6.53 -4.61
N ARG A 187 6.41 6.14 -5.86
CA ARG A 187 7.34 5.05 -6.23
C ARG A 187 8.75 5.25 -5.67
N GLN A 188 9.12 6.50 -5.38
CA GLN A 188 10.48 6.90 -4.97
C GLN A 188 10.70 6.89 -3.45
N THR A 189 9.69 6.50 -2.66
CA THR A 189 9.85 6.40 -1.21
C THR A 189 10.60 5.12 -0.85
N LYS A 190 11.92 5.23 -0.68
CA LYS A 190 12.81 4.12 -0.27
C LYS A 190 12.57 3.65 1.17
N ASP A 191 11.78 4.37 1.97
CA ASP A 191 11.48 3.97 3.33
C ASP A 191 10.14 3.24 3.42
N GLU A 192 10.22 1.95 3.75
CA GLU A 192 9.10 1.04 3.97
C GLU A 192 8.18 1.47 5.14
N LYS A 193 8.55 2.51 5.91
CA LYS A 193 7.88 2.94 7.15
C LYS A 193 7.21 4.32 7.05
N VAL A 194 6.98 4.82 5.84
CA VAL A 194 6.22 6.07 5.59
C VAL A 194 4.78 5.74 5.23
N LEU A 195 3.81 6.35 5.91
CA LEU A 195 2.37 6.18 5.62
C LEU A 195 1.94 7.02 4.42
N ASN A 196 1.28 6.44 3.42
CA ASN A 196 0.77 7.15 2.25
C ASN A 196 -0.75 7.27 2.33
N ILE A 197 -1.24 8.51 2.41
CA ILE A 197 -2.67 8.82 2.56
C ILE A 197 -3.12 9.54 1.30
N ALA A 198 -4.15 9.02 0.64
CA ALA A 198 -4.84 9.73 -0.43
C ALA A 198 -6.08 10.41 0.14
N ILE A 199 -6.33 11.65 -0.30
CA ILE A 199 -7.48 12.44 0.14
C ILE A 199 -8.25 12.92 -1.10
N GLY A 200 -9.55 12.74 -1.09
CA GLY A 200 -10.49 13.27 -2.09
C GLY A 200 -11.76 13.73 -1.38
N HIS A 201 -12.58 14.54 -2.03
CA HIS A 201 -13.83 14.96 -1.39
C HIS A 201 -14.90 13.88 -1.58
N HIS A 202 -15.07 13.41 -2.82
CA HIS A 202 -16.03 12.37 -3.14
C HIS A 202 -15.49 10.97 -2.79
N THR A 203 -16.38 10.05 -2.39
CA THR A 203 -16.01 8.64 -2.20
C THR A 203 -15.59 8.00 -3.52
N LEU A 204 -14.87 6.87 -3.48
CA LEU A 204 -14.53 6.11 -4.68
C LEU A 204 -15.79 5.66 -5.43
N GLY A 205 -16.89 5.40 -4.72
CA GLY A 205 -18.19 5.04 -5.29
C GLY A 205 -18.83 6.13 -6.16
N CYS A 206 -18.53 7.40 -5.88
CA CYS A 206 -19.03 8.54 -6.65
C CYS A 206 -18.34 8.68 -8.02
N LEU A 207 -17.18 8.08 -8.21
CA LEU A 207 -16.41 8.15 -9.45
C LEU A 207 -16.96 7.20 -10.50
N CYS A 208 -16.77 7.55 -11.78
CA CYS A 208 -17.06 6.63 -12.87
C CYS A 208 -16.21 5.35 -12.73
N GLU A 209 -16.77 4.23 -13.20
CA GLU A 209 -16.15 2.91 -13.01
C GLU A 209 -14.71 2.84 -13.56
N ALA A 210 -14.45 3.45 -14.71
CA ALA A 210 -13.13 3.46 -15.33
C ALA A 210 -12.09 4.18 -14.45
N ASP A 211 -12.39 5.41 -14.02
CA ASP A 211 -11.49 6.19 -13.17
C ASP A 211 -11.33 5.55 -11.79
N ARG A 212 -12.43 5.05 -11.20
CA ARG A 212 -12.39 4.32 -9.91
C ARG A 212 -11.43 3.14 -10.00
N ASN A 213 -11.58 2.29 -11.00
CA ASN A 213 -10.75 1.10 -11.16
C ASN A 213 -9.29 1.48 -11.41
N ALA A 214 -9.04 2.50 -12.25
CA ALA A 214 -7.70 3.01 -12.51
C ALA A 214 -7.05 3.57 -11.23
N MET A 215 -7.78 4.38 -10.45
CA MET A 215 -7.30 4.90 -9.17
C MET A 215 -6.97 3.78 -8.19
N MET A 216 -7.85 2.80 -8.04
CA MET A 216 -7.64 1.68 -7.11
C MET A 216 -6.41 0.83 -7.49
N SER A 217 -6.22 0.50 -8.77
CA SER A 217 -5.02 -0.21 -9.22
C SER A 217 -3.75 0.59 -8.93
N ASN A 218 -3.78 1.90 -9.20
CA ASN A 218 -2.65 2.78 -8.91
C ASN A 218 -2.40 2.96 -7.41
N PHE A 219 -3.44 2.98 -6.58
CA PHE A 219 -3.28 2.99 -5.12
C PHE A 219 -2.49 1.77 -4.65
N VAL A 220 -2.75 0.60 -5.22
CA VAL A 220 -1.98 -0.61 -4.92
C VAL A 220 -0.56 -0.52 -5.46
N ASP A 221 -0.38 -0.21 -6.75
CA ASP A 221 0.94 -0.17 -7.41
C ASP A 221 1.90 0.87 -6.78
N TYR A 222 1.34 1.96 -6.25
CA TYR A 222 2.08 3.07 -5.66
C TYR A 222 1.93 3.17 -4.14
N ASN A 223 1.48 2.08 -3.50
CA ASN A 223 1.49 1.90 -2.06
C ASN A 223 0.70 2.98 -1.27
N VAL A 224 -0.45 3.42 -1.77
CA VAL A 224 -1.40 4.22 -0.99
C VAL A 224 -2.07 3.30 0.02
N ASP A 225 -2.06 3.69 1.29
CA ASP A 225 -2.49 2.84 2.40
C ASP A 225 -3.94 3.15 2.84
N LEU A 226 -4.35 4.42 2.73
CA LEU A 226 -5.67 4.90 3.15
C LEU A 226 -6.23 5.87 2.10
N TYR A 227 -7.54 5.80 1.85
CA TYR A 227 -8.29 6.86 1.16
C TYR A 227 -9.28 7.52 2.12
N LEU A 228 -9.20 8.85 2.23
CA LEU A 228 -10.09 9.66 3.08
C LEU A 228 -11.00 10.51 2.21
N SER A 229 -12.30 10.46 2.49
CA SER A 229 -13.33 11.21 1.76
C SER A 229 -14.48 11.71 2.65
N GLY A 230 -15.34 12.56 2.10
CA GLY A 230 -16.56 13.07 2.73
C GLY A 230 -17.74 12.97 1.79
N HIS A 231 -18.42 14.09 1.54
CA HIS A 231 -19.49 14.28 0.53
C HIS A 231 -20.83 13.60 0.85
N VAL A 232 -20.84 12.35 1.32
CA VAL A 232 -22.09 11.60 1.59
C VAL A 232 -22.71 11.98 2.94
N HIS A 233 -22.05 12.83 3.73
CA HIS A 233 -22.45 13.37 5.05
C HIS A 233 -22.67 12.34 6.18
N ASP A 234 -22.91 11.07 5.85
CA ASP A 234 -22.99 9.96 6.79
C ASP A 234 -21.63 9.24 6.89
N PRO A 235 -21.10 9.05 8.12
CA PRO A 235 -19.85 8.36 8.31
C PRO A 235 -19.99 6.91 7.85
N SER A 236 -18.98 6.43 7.12
CA SER A 236 -18.90 5.05 6.71
C SER A 236 -17.46 4.63 6.46
N TYR A 237 -17.23 3.34 6.31
CA TYR A 237 -15.94 2.78 5.92
C TYR A 237 -16.14 1.65 4.92
N ASN A 238 -15.18 1.49 4.03
CA ASN A 238 -15.14 0.37 3.09
C ASN A 238 -13.80 -0.37 3.21
N VAL A 239 -13.88 -1.70 3.33
CA VAL A 239 -12.71 -2.58 3.37
C VAL A 239 -12.74 -3.48 2.15
N SER A 240 -11.93 -3.14 1.17
CA SER A 240 -11.88 -3.83 -0.12
C SER A 240 -10.77 -4.87 -0.13
N ALA A 241 -11.12 -6.15 -0.25
CA ALA A 241 -10.16 -7.26 -0.25
C ALA A 241 -9.73 -7.73 -1.66
N ASN A 242 -10.40 -7.25 -2.71
CA ASN A 242 -10.27 -7.81 -4.06
C ASN A 242 -9.37 -6.99 -5.00
N HIS A 243 -8.79 -5.90 -4.53
CA HIS A 243 -8.08 -4.94 -5.37
C HIS A 243 -6.55 -5.03 -5.28
N GLY A 244 -6.01 -5.84 -4.37
CA GLY A 244 -4.57 -6.09 -4.22
C GLY A 244 -4.28 -7.22 -3.21
N ASP A 245 -3.01 -7.39 -2.86
CA ASP A 245 -2.55 -8.45 -1.95
C ASP A 245 -3.00 -8.26 -0.48
N ALA A 246 -3.49 -7.07 -0.13
CA ALA A 246 -3.96 -6.72 1.21
C ALA A 246 -5.27 -5.93 1.14
N PRO A 247 -6.12 -5.98 2.18
CA PRO A 247 -7.34 -5.19 2.22
C PRO A 247 -7.04 -3.68 2.21
N PHE A 248 -7.70 -2.93 1.34
CA PHE A 248 -7.61 -1.47 1.25
C PHE A 248 -8.71 -0.83 2.10
N LEU A 249 -8.37 0.24 2.82
CA LEU A 249 -9.29 0.96 3.70
C LEU A 249 -9.65 2.34 3.12
N GLU A 250 -10.92 2.53 2.83
CA GLU A 250 -11.54 3.82 2.55
C GLU A 250 -12.34 4.26 3.78
N LEU A 251 -12.11 5.50 4.21
CA LEU A 251 -12.79 6.14 5.33
C LEU A 251 -13.58 7.33 4.81
N VAL A 252 -14.83 7.41 5.25
CA VAL A 252 -15.76 8.48 4.87
C VAL A 252 -16.19 9.20 6.13
N SER A 253 -15.86 10.49 6.23
CA SER A 253 -16.21 11.32 7.38
C SER A 253 -17.69 11.68 7.37
N GLY A 254 -18.25 11.87 8.57
CA GLY A 254 -19.46 12.68 8.73
C GLY A 254 -19.16 14.16 8.46
N ALA A 255 -20.19 14.99 8.54
CA ALA A 255 -20.07 16.43 8.31
C ALA A 255 -19.78 17.20 9.60
N VAL A 256 -19.04 18.31 9.56
CA VAL A 256 -18.92 19.23 10.72
C VAL A 256 -20.09 20.23 10.71
N MET A 257 -21.29 19.67 10.56
CA MET A 257 -22.59 20.32 10.43
C MET A 257 -23.64 19.40 11.06
N SER A 258 -24.64 19.99 11.71
CA SER A 258 -25.86 19.25 12.07
C SER A 258 -27.06 19.80 11.29
N ASP A 259 -27.67 18.95 10.47
CA ASP A 259 -28.99 19.14 9.87
C ASP A 259 -29.79 17.82 9.87
N GLU A 260 -30.93 17.75 9.18
CA GLU A 260 -31.75 16.52 9.10
C GLU A 260 -31.13 15.41 8.23
N TYR A 261 -30.08 15.70 7.47
CA TYR A 261 -29.51 14.85 6.43
C TYR A 261 -28.03 14.49 6.65
N ALA A 262 -27.38 15.09 7.65
CA ALA A 262 -25.97 14.91 7.94
C ALA A 262 -25.74 14.43 9.38
N THR A 263 -24.81 13.49 9.52
CA THR A 263 -24.35 13.03 10.84
C THR A 263 -23.18 13.92 11.29
N PRO A 264 -23.35 14.73 12.36
CA PRO A 264 -22.34 15.69 12.78
C PRO A 264 -21.13 14.98 13.40
N GLY A 265 -20.03 14.87 12.66
CA GLY A 265 -18.93 13.99 13.03
C GLY A 265 -17.60 14.25 12.34
N PHE A 266 -16.57 13.59 12.85
CA PHE A 266 -15.22 13.59 12.25
C PHE A 266 -14.53 12.25 12.46
N VAL A 267 -13.40 12.04 11.78
CA VAL A 267 -12.62 10.79 11.89
C VAL A 267 -11.26 11.07 12.52
N GLU A 268 -10.89 10.28 13.51
CA GLU A 268 -9.57 10.23 14.12
C GLU A 268 -8.87 8.93 13.71
N VAL A 269 -7.61 9.01 13.30
CA VAL A 269 -6.83 7.87 12.83
C VAL A 269 -5.47 7.85 13.50
N GLU A 270 -5.16 6.74 14.19
CA GLU A 270 -3.84 6.45 14.73
C GLU A 270 -3.23 5.26 14.00
N VAL A 271 -2.05 5.44 13.41
CA VAL A 271 -1.28 4.39 12.74
C VAL A 271 0.06 4.21 13.44
N ASN A 272 0.35 2.98 13.86
CA ASN A 272 1.68 2.59 14.30
C ASN A 272 2.52 2.19 13.07
N LEU A 273 3.52 3.01 12.75
CA LEU A 273 4.37 2.82 11.57
C LEU A 273 5.29 1.58 11.68
N GLU A 274 5.49 1.01 12.87
CA GLU A 274 6.34 -0.19 13.02
C GLU A 274 5.64 -1.47 12.57
N ASN A 275 4.36 -1.61 12.90
CA ASN A 275 3.59 -2.83 12.71
C ASN A 275 2.33 -2.64 11.85
N GLY A 276 2.10 -1.42 11.35
CA GLY A 276 0.95 -1.06 10.55
C GLY A 276 -0.39 -1.10 11.29
N GLN A 277 -0.41 -1.29 12.62
CA GLN A 277 -1.66 -1.30 13.36
C GLN A 277 -2.33 0.07 13.26
N THR A 278 -3.56 0.07 12.75
CA THR A 278 -4.36 1.26 12.50
C THR A 278 -5.64 1.21 13.33
N ASN A 279 -5.82 2.22 14.17
CA ASN A 279 -7.01 2.41 14.97
C ASN A 279 -7.76 3.62 14.43
N VAL A 280 -8.98 3.42 13.96
CA VAL A 280 -9.86 4.49 13.48
C VAL A 280 -10.99 4.67 14.48
N ARG A 281 -11.22 5.91 14.90
CA ARG A 281 -12.33 6.30 15.77
C ARG A 281 -13.17 7.34 15.04
N TYR A 282 -14.47 7.07 14.97
CA TYR A 282 -15.43 8.07 14.52
C TYR A 282 -15.89 8.84 15.74
N HIS A 283 -16.08 10.14 15.59
CA HIS A 283 -16.62 11.00 16.63
C HIS A 283 -17.92 11.61 16.14
N ILE A 284 -18.87 11.75 17.05
CA ILE A 284 -20.20 12.27 16.77
C ILE A 284 -20.59 13.32 17.82
N TRP A 285 -21.26 14.38 17.37
CA TRP A 285 -21.90 15.34 18.24
C TRP A 285 -23.27 14.82 18.68
N ASN A 286 -23.45 14.66 19.99
CA ASN A 286 -24.74 14.29 20.55
C ASN A 286 -25.65 15.52 20.63
N ASN A 287 -26.61 15.64 19.71
CA ASN A 287 -27.53 16.78 19.66
C ASN A 287 -28.41 16.94 20.92
N SER A 288 -28.80 15.84 21.56
CA SER A 288 -29.73 15.89 22.69
C SER A 288 -29.06 16.30 24.00
N ALA A 289 -27.80 15.94 24.16
CA ALA A 289 -27.03 16.18 25.38
C ALA A 289 -25.88 17.18 25.18
N GLU A 290 -25.66 17.65 23.95
CA GLU A 290 -24.76 18.72 23.56
C GLU A 290 -23.30 18.47 23.97
N TYR A 291 -22.77 17.30 23.60
CA TYR A 291 -21.38 16.93 23.80
C TYR A 291 -20.82 16.04 22.67
N TRP A 292 -19.50 16.11 22.47
CA TRP A 292 -18.77 15.24 21.55
C TRP A 292 -18.46 13.88 22.19
N ALA A 293 -18.62 12.80 21.41
CA ALA A 293 -18.38 11.44 21.88
C ALA A 293 -17.76 10.59 20.78
N VAL A 294 -17.19 9.45 21.17
CA VAL A 294 -16.84 8.39 20.22
C VAL A 294 -18.12 7.72 19.72
N ASP A 295 -18.25 7.63 18.40
CA ASP A 295 -19.35 6.95 17.72
C ASP A 295 -19.06 5.45 17.58
N ASN A 296 -19.97 4.63 18.07
CA ASN A 296 -19.93 3.18 17.98
C ASN A 296 -21.05 2.60 17.10
N GLN A 297 -21.76 3.45 16.35
CA GLN A 297 -22.95 3.11 15.56
C GLN A 297 -22.69 3.12 14.04
N VAL A 298 -21.57 3.68 13.57
CA VAL A 298 -21.16 3.74 12.16
C VAL A 298 -21.20 2.38 11.45
N GLY A 299 -20.85 1.31 12.15
CA GLY A 299 -20.92 -0.04 11.60
C GLY A 299 -20.53 -1.12 12.59
N ARG A 300 -20.83 -2.38 12.25
CA ARG A 300 -20.65 -3.53 13.17
C ARG A 300 -19.20 -3.71 13.65
N ARG A 301 -18.20 -3.32 12.84
CA ARG A 301 -16.79 -3.40 13.24
C ARG A 301 -16.37 -2.30 14.22
N VAL A 302 -17.18 -1.25 14.37
CA VAL A 302 -16.95 -0.10 15.27
C VAL A 302 -17.70 -0.24 16.59
N ARG A 303 -18.35 -1.38 16.87
CA ARG A 303 -19.18 -1.59 18.08
C ARG A 303 -18.47 -1.29 19.42
N SER A 304 -17.14 -1.38 19.45
CA SER A 304 -16.31 -1.05 20.62
C SER A 304 -15.82 0.39 20.63
N GLY A 305 -16.28 1.24 19.71
CA GLY A 305 -15.82 2.62 19.50
C GLY A 305 -14.52 2.72 18.69
N THR A 306 -14.01 1.62 18.12
CA THR A 306 -12.78 1.63 17.33
C THR A 306 -12.85 0.61 16.20
N LEU A 307 -12.60 1.07 14.98
CA LEU A 307 -12.36 0.22 13.82
C LEU A 307 -10.87 -0.11 13.77
N ASN A 308 -10.55 -1.39 13.99
CA ASN A 308 -9.18 -1.89 13.87
C ASN A 308 -8.90 -2.33 12.44
N HIS A 309 -7.75 -1.93 11.91
CA HIS A 309 -7.22 -2.31 10.61
C HIS A 309 -5.69 -2.48 10.71
N THR A 310 -5.08 -3.10 9.70
CA THR A 310 -3.63 -3.24 9.61
C THR A 310 -3.19 -2.82 8.22
N VAL A 311 -2.35 -1.80 8.14
CA VAL A 311 -1.61 -1.47 6.91
C VAL A 311 -0.47 -2.47 6.77
N GLU A 312 -0.74 -3.59 6.09
CA GLU A 312 0.17 -4.75 6.02
C GLU A 312 1.54 -4.40 5.45
N ARG A 313 1.62 -3.41 4.56
CA ARG A 313 2.90 -2.91 4.02
C ARG A 313 3.80 -2.35 5.11
N LEU A 314 3.25 -1.63 6.09
CA LEU A 314 4.00 -1.08 7.21
C LEU A 314 4.38 -2.18 8.21
N ASN A 315 3.62 -3.28 8.27
CA ASN A 315 3.96 -4.47 9.04
C ASN A 315 5.10 -5.30 8.41
N LYS A 316 5.45 -5.04 7.14
CA LYS A 316 6.65 -5.62 6.54
C LYS A 316 7.86 -5.07 7.29
N LYS A 317 8.36 -5.88 8.21
CA LYS A 317 9.63 -5.68 8.88
C LYS A 317 10.72 -5.61 7.82
N LYS A 318 11.64 -4.67 7.95
CA LYS A 318 12.84 -4.66 7.10
C LYS A 318 13.49 -6.05 7.25
N VAL A 319 13.99 -6.65 6.17
CA VAL A 319 14.63 -7.98 6.22
C VAL A 319 15.59 -8.13 7.44
N PRO A 320 16.40 -7.11 7.82
CA PRO A 320 17.21 -7.15 9.05
C PRO A 320 16.45 -7.23 10.38
N GLU A 321 15.24 -6.70 10.50
CA GLU A 321 14.40 -6.71 11.71
C GLU A 321 13.69 -8.07 11.89
N VAL A 322 13.20 -8.66 10.78
CA VAL A 322 12.74 -10.06 10.78
C VAL A 322 13.88 -10.99 11.19
N LEU A 323 15.07 -10.76 10.64
CA LEU A 323 16.27 -11.52 10.97
C LEU A 323 16.66 -11.33 12.45
N ALA A 324 16.64 -10.11 12.99
CA ALA A 324 16.96 -9.84 14.39
C ALA A 324 15.98 -10.49 15.38
N GLU A 325 14.67 -10.44 15.10
CA GLU A 325 13.66 -11.11 15.94
C GLU A 325 13.70 -12.65 15.84
N LEU A 326 14.09 -13.18 14.67
CA LEU A 326 14.38 -14.61 14.50
C LEU A 326 15.74 -15.02 15.11
N GLY A 327 16.42 -14.13 15.84
CA GLY A 327 17.73 -14.40 16.46
C GLY A 327 18.89 -14.48 15.48
N VAL A 328 18.71 -14.02 14.24
CA VAL A 328 19.74 -13.93 13.21
C VAL A 328 20.45 -12.57 13.34
N TYR A 329 21.46 -12.53 14.21
CA TYR A 329 22.37 -11.39 14.33
C TYR A 329 22.94 -10.97 12.97
N LYS A 330 23.12 -9.65 12.79
CA LYS A 330 23.89 -9.03 11.70
C LYS A 330 25.27 -9.71 11.58
N GLY A 331 25.57 -10.11 10.34
CA GLY A 331 26.80 -10.78 9.89
C GLY A 331 26.34 -11.89 8.95
N ASP A 332 26.05 -11.64 7.67
CA ASP A 332 26.97 -11.03 6.71
C ASP A 332 26.18 -10.37 5.55
N SER A 333 26.90 -9.64 4.72
CA SER A 333 26.44 -9.12 3.44
C SER A 333 25.63 -10.15 2.63
N LEU A 334 24.81 -9.67 1.69
CA LEU A 334 24.13 -10.47 0.67
C LEU A 334 25.10 -11.24 -0.25
N GLU A 335 26.41 -11.19 -0.01
CA GLU A 335 27.40 -12.07 -0.63
C GLU A 335 27.49 -13.37 0.17
N VAL A 336 27.26 -14.49 -0.50
CA VAL A 336 27.70 -15.79 0.02
C VAL A 336 29.22 -15.73 0.13
N ASP A 337 29.78 -15.81 1.34
CA ASP A 337 31.23 -15.94 1.51
C ASP A 337 31.66 -17.24 0.79
N GLU A 338 32.49 -17.09 -0.24
CA GLU A 338 32.88 -18.25 -1.07
C GLU A 338 33.62 -19.32 -0.27
N ASN A 339 34.34 -18.95 0.79
CA ASN A 339 35.09 -19.89 1.62
C ASN A 339 34.16 -20.60 2.60
N GLU A 340 33.18 -19.91 3.17
CA GLU A 340 32.11 -20.55 3.94
C GLU A 340 31.31 -21.52 3.07
N PHE A 341 30.92 -21.10 1.86
CA PHE A 341 30.17 -21.97 0.95
C PHE A 341 31.00 -23.17 0.49
N LYS A 342 32.31 -22.99 0.28
CA LYS A 342 33.24 -24.11 0.05
C LYS A 342 33.22 -25.09 1.22
N ASN A 343 33.34 -24.60 2.46
CA ASN A 343 33.29 -25.45 3.65
C ASN A 343 31.94 -26.15 3.80
N PHE A 344 30.83 -25.44 3.56
CA PHE A 344 29.50 -26.03 3.57
C PHE A 344 29.36 -27.21 2.59
N ILE A 345 29.87 -27.08 1.36
CA ILE A 345 29.82 -28.15 0.36
C ILE A 345 30.64 -29.37 0.82
N ILE A 346 31.80 -29.14 1.43
CA ILE A 346 32.65 -30.19 1.98
C ILE A 346 31.95 -30.89 3.17
N ASP A 347 31.43 -30.13 4.11
CA ASP A 347 30.73 -30.65 5.31
C ASP A 347 29.46 -31.42 4.92
N LEU A 348 28.67 -30.89 3.96
CA LEU A 348 27.48 -31.57 3.44
C LEU A 348 27.86 -32.91 2.79
N HIS A 349 28.93 -32.90 2.00
CA HIS A 349 29.46 -34.09 1.35
C HIS A 349 29.85 -35.17 2.37
N GLU A 350 30.57 -34.79 3.43
CA GLU A 350 30.95 -35.70 4.50
C GLU A 350 29.72 -36.25 5.25
N SER A 351 28.71 -35.41 5.49
CA SER A 351 27.45 -35.82 6.13
C SER A 351 26.69 -36.86 5.31
N ILE A 352 26.57 -36.68 3.99
CA ILE A 352 25.89 -37.62 3.08
C ILE A 352 26.71 -38.90 2.92
N ALA A 353 28.04 -38.79 2.81
CA ALA A 353 28.94 -39.93 2.71
C ALA A 353 28.94 -40.82 3.96
N SER A 354 28.52 -40.29 5.11
CA SER A 354 28.31 -41.07 6.34
C SER A 354 27.01 -41.91 6.31
N GLN A 355 26.11 -41.63 5.36
CA GLN A 355 24.77 -42.22 5.28
C GLN A 355 24.54 -43.14 4.07
N LYS A 356 25.33 -43.04 2.97
CA LYS A 356 25.11 -43.82 1.73
C LYS A 356 26.41 -44.37 1.10
N HIS A 357 26.30 -45.51 0.38
CA HIS A 357 27.34 -46.09 -0.49
C HIS A 357 27.02 -45.86 -1.98
N THR A 358 28.07 -45.67 -2.78
CA THR A 358 28.16 -44.92 -4.06
C THR A 358 27.71 -45.65 -5.33
N GLY A 359 27.19 -44.89 -6.31
CA GLY A 359 27.59 -45.01 -7.72
C GLY A 359 26.53 -44.60 -8.76
N GLY A 360 26.84 -43.61 -9.61
CA GLY A 360 26.08 -43.33 -10.84
C GLY A 360 26.49 -42.06 -11.58
N SER A 361 27.16 -42.22 -12.73
CA SER A 361 27.54 -41.10 -13.62
C SER A 361 26.35 -40.56 -14.41
N PHE A 362 26.11 -39.25 -14.29
CA PHE A 362 25.13 -38.52 -15.09
C PHE A 362 25.80 -37.32 -15.77
N ASP A 363 25.71 -37.27 -17.09
CA ASP A 363 26.08 -36.09 -17.87
C ASP A 363 25.18 -36.00 -19.11
N TYR A 364 24.26 -35.02 -19.18
CA TYR A 364 23.62 -34.53 -20.41
C TYR A 364 22.82 -33.23 -20.10
N LYS A 365 23.03 -32.17 -20.90
CA LYS A 365 22.29 -30.89 -20.82
C LYS A 365 21.03 -30.93 -21.69
N VAL A 366 19.86 -30.77 -21.06
CA VAL A 366 18.61 -30.33 -21.71
C VAL A 366 18.59 -28.80 -21.65
N ASP A 367 17.96 -28.13 -22.64
CA ASP A 367 17.82 -26.68 -22.64
C ASP A 367 17.08 -26.20 -21.38
N LEU A 368 17.64 -25.23 -20.67
CA LEU A 368 17.11 -24.76 -19.37
C LEU A 368 15.74 -24.08 -19.56
N GLU A 369 15.54 -23.43 -20.71
CA GLU A 369 14.26 -22.83 -21.09
C GLU A 369 13.17 -23.88 -21.28
N ASP A 370 13.51 -25.03 -21.87
CA ASP A 370 12.58 -26.17 -22.00
C ASP A 370 12.22 -26.72 -20.62
N LYS A 371 13.18 -26.82 -19.69
CA LYS A 371 12.90 -27.26 -18.31
C LYS A 371 11.90 -26.34 -17.62
N PHE A 372 12.12 -25.02 -17.68
CA PHE A 372 11.22 -24.07 -17.02
C PHE A 372 9.83 -24.03 -17.66
N THR A 373 9.78 -24.15 -18.99
CA THR A 373 8.52 -24.20 -19.74
C THR A 373 7.72 -25.48 -19.42
N ASN A 374 8.36 -26.64 -19.51
CA ASN A 374 7.71 -27.92 -19.26
C ASN A 374 7.25 -28.05 -17.80
N MET A 375 8.02 -27.49 -16.86
CA MET A 375 7.70 -27.54 -15.43
C MET A 375 6.76 -26.42 -14.96
N VAL A 376 6.31 -25.54 -15.85
CA VAL A 376 5.38 -24.43 -15.54
C VAL A 376 5.95 -23.50 -14.44
N CYS A 377 7.22 -23.10 -14.58
CA CYS A 377 7.88 -22.24 -13.61
C CYS A 377 7.47 -20.76 -13.74
N SER A 378 7.29 -20.07 -12.61
CA SER A 378 6.98 -18.63 -12.61
C SER A 378 8.17 -17.77 -13.03
N GLU A 379 7.92 -16.56 -13.53
CA GLU A 379 9.00 -15.58 -13.79
C GLU A 379 9.81 -15.26 -12.53
N THR A 380 9.17 -15.25 -11.36
CA THR A 380 9.83 -15.02 -10.07
C THR A 380 10.81 -16.15 -9.74
N PHE A 381 10.45 -17.40 -10.03
CA PHE A 381 11.34 -18.54 -9.88
C PHE A 381 12.58 -18.40 -10.78
N GLN A 382 12.39 -18.03 -12.04
CA GLN A 382 13.47 -17.87 -13.02
C GLN A 382 14.47 -16.77 -12.59
N ILE A 383 13.98 -15.61 -12.14
CA ILE A 383 14.83 -14.53 -11.61
C ILE A 383 15.66 -14.98 -10.40
N ASN A 384 15.05 -15.75 -9.49
CA ASN A 384 15.76 -16.30 -8.34
C ASN A 384 16.83 -17.34 -8.77
N PHE A 385 16.50 -18.18 -9.75
CA PHE A 385 17.42 -19.16 -10.32
C PHE A 385 18.65 -18.49 -10.95
N ASP A 386 18.46 -17.42 -11.71
CA ASP A 386 19.55 -16.63 -12.30
C ASP A 386 20.46 -15.99 -11.24
N THR A 387 19.91 -15.67 -10.07
CA THR A 387 20.72 -15.19 -8.96
C THR A 387 21.59 -16.31 -8.38
N TYR A 388 21.09 -17.54 -8.31
CA TYR A 388 21.83 -18.70 -7.81
C TYR A 388 22.89 -19.21 -8.80
N SER A 389 22.66 -19.06 -10.11
CA SER A 389 23.57 -19.54 -11.16
C SER A 389 24.97 -18.89 -11.09
N ARG A 390 25.07 -17.69 -10.49
CA ARG A 390 26.34 -16.99 -10.24
C ARG A 390 27.34 -17.78 -9.40
N TYR A 391 26.87 -18.75 -8.62
CA TYR A 391 27.71 -19.58 -7.75
C TYR A 391 28.06 -20.95 -8.35
N PHE A 392 27.55 -21.28 -9.54
CA PHE A 392 27.76 -22.60 -10.14
C PHE A 392 29.24 -22.88 -10.43
N ASP A 393 30.00 -21.88 -10.88
CA ASP A 393 31.44 -22.04 -11.13
C ASP A 393 32.24 -22.39 -9.87
N ILE A 394 31.79 -21.95 -8.70
CA ILE A 394 32.42 -22.29 -7.41
C ILE A 394 32.15 -23.76 -7.09
N ILE A 395 30.90 -24.20 -7.27
CA ILE A 395 30.52 -25.62 -7.09
C ILE A 395 31.34 -26.50 -8.04
N GLU A 396 31.42 -26.14 -9.32
CA GLU A 396 32.22 -26.87 -10.31
C GLU A 396 33.69 -26.99 -9.90
N LYS A 397 34.31 -25.90 -9.41
CA LYS A 397 35.70 -25.92 -8.94
C LYS A 397 35.91 -26.86 -7.75
N ILE A 398 34.94 -26.92 -6.82
CA ILE A 398 35.00 -27.81 -5.66
C ILE A 398 34.81 -29.27 -6.11
N MET A 399 33.76 -29.54 -6.88
CA MET A 399 33.39 -30.89 -7.32
C MET A 399 34.42 -31.49 -8.30
N SER A 400 35.08 -30.66 -9.11
CA SER A 400 36.15 -31.10 -10.02
C SER A 400 37.46 -31.38 -9.30
N SER A 401 37.74 -30.75 -8.15
CA SER A 401 38.99 -30.90 -7.42
C SER A 401 39.01 -32.12 -6.50
N THR A 402 39.99 -33.01 -6.69
CA THR A 402 40.23 -34.19 -5.84
C THR A 402 40.81 -33.85 -4.47
N SER A 403 41.20 -32.58 -4.25
CA SER A 403 41.75 -32.09 -2.98
C SER A 403 40.67 -31.83 -1.92
N TYR A 404 39.42 -31.62 -2.35
CA TYR A 404 38.30 -31.28 -1.47
C TYR A 404 37.26 -32.40 -1.38
N VAL A 405 37.07 -33.16 -2.47
CA VAL A 405 36.11 -34.27 -2.52
C VAL A 405 36.77 -35.46 -3.23
N SER A 406 36.84 -36.62 -2.56
CA SER A 406 37.43 -37.84 -3.12
C SER A 406 36.70 -38.26 -4.42
N SER A 407 37.44 -38.70 -5.44
CA SER A 407 36.93 -39.04 -6.79
C SER A 407 35.68 -39.93 -6.78
N ASP A 408 35.63 -40.89 -5.86
CA ASP A 408 34.65 -41.96 -5.85
C ASP A 408 33.31 -41.53 -5.23
N LYS A 409 33.22 -40.30 -4.70
CA LYS A 409 32.07 -39.81 -3.93
C LYS A 409 31.44 -38.53 -4.49
N LYS A 410 31.87 -38.06 -5.66
CA LYS A 410 31.47 -36.76 -6.23
C LYS A 410 29.99 -36.67 -6.62
N GLU A 411 29.31 -37.81 -6.73
CA GLU A 411 27.92 -37.89 -7.18
C GLU A 411 26.91 -37.83 -6.02
N LEU A 412 27.35 -37.93 -4.77
CA LEU A 412 26.47 -38.08 -3.61
C LEU A 412 25.47 -36.92 -3.40
N ILE A 413 25.91 -35.68 -3.58
CA ILE A 413 25.03 -34.50 -3.44
C ILE A 413 23.97 -34.51 -4.54
N THR A 414 24.38 -34.84 -5.77
CA THR A 414 23.51 -34.93 -6.93
C THR A 414 22.49 -36.06 -6.78
N GLU A 415 22.94 -37.24 -6.35
CA GLU A 415 22.10 -38.40 -6.06
C GLU A 415 21.07 -38.08 -4.97
N GLU A 416 21.50 -37.47 -3.86
CA GLU A 416 20.61 -37.14 -2.75
C GLU A 416 19.48 -36.19 -3.17
N ILE A 417 19.82 -35.13 -3.90
CA ILE A 417 18.83 -34.18 -4.41
C ILE A 417 17.92 -34.85 -5.44
N SER A 418 18.45 -35.74 -6.28
CA SER A 418 17.67 -36.46 -7.30
C SER A 418 16.73 -37.49 -6.69
N ASP A 419 17.16 -38.24 -5.67
CA ASP A 419 16.35 -39.20 -4.93
C ASP A 419 15.14 -38.49 -4.29
N LYS A 420 15.38 -37.36 -3.61
CA LYS A 420 14.30 -36.58 -3.02
C LYS A 420 13.38 -35.97 -4.06
N TYR A 421 13.92 -35.50 -5.18
CA TYR A 421 13.11 -35.04 -6.31
C TYR A 421 12.13 -36.14 -6.78
N LEU A 422 12.62 -37.36 -6.98
CA LEU A 422 11.80 -38.50 -7.42
C LEU A 422 10.68 -38.87 -6.42
N LEU A 423 10.90 -38.63 -5.12
CA LEU A 423 9.88 -38.89 -4.10
C LEU A 423 8.73 -37.88 -4.13
N ILE A 424 8.98 -36.63 -4.54
CA ILE A 424 8.03 -35.52 -4.37
C ILE A 424 7.45 -34.98 -5.69
N HIS A 425 8.13 -35.14 -6.82
CA HIS A 425 7.77 -34.44 -8.06
C HIS A 425 6.39 -34.82 -8.59
N HIS A 426 5.94 -36.07 -8.41
CA HIS A 426 4.60 -36.52 -8.82
C HIS A 426 3.46 -35.86 -8.02
N GLN A 427 3.74 -35.36 -6.81
CA GLN A 427 2.74 -34.76 -5.91
C GLN A 427 2.57 -33.25 -6.09
N CYS A 428 3.33 -32.66 -7.03
CA CYS A 428 3.40 -31.22 -7.23
C CYS A 428 2.99 -30.87 -8.67
N LYS A 429 2.35 -29.71 -8.81
CA LYS A 429 1.79 -29.24 -10.08
C LYS A 429 2.78 -28.39 -10.88
N THR A 430 3.68 -27.68 -10.19
CA THR A 430 4.63 -26.77 -10.82
C THR A 430 6.06 -27.02 -10.33
N GLY A 431 7.03 -26.54 -11.10
CA GLY A 431 8.44 -26.56 -10.75
C GLY A 431 8.74 -25.76 -9.47
N ASP A 432 8.05 -24.63 -9.26
CA ASP A 432 8.15 -23.80 -8.06
C ASP A 432 7.83 -24.61 -6.79
N GLU A 433 6.71 -25.34 -6.80
CA GLU A 433 6.28 -26.19 -5.68
C GLU A 433 7.29 -27.31 -5.39
N ILE A 434 7.81 -27.94 -6.45
CA ILE A 434 8.82 -29.00 -6.33
C ILE A 434 10.09 -28.46 -5.69
N PHE A 435 10.59 -27.33 -6.18
CA PHE A 435 11.80 -26.72 -5.65
C PHE A 435 11.67 -26.32 -4.18
N ILE A 436 10.55 -25.69 -3.80
CA ILE A 436 10.30 -25.28 -2.42
C ILE A 436 10.29 -26.50 -1.49
N LYS A 437 9.51 -27.53 -1.84
CA LYS A 437 9.42 -28.75 -1.02
C LYS A 437 10.75 -29.49 -0.93
N LEU A 438 11.51 -29.56 -2.04
CA LEU A 438 12.82 -30.20 -2.08
C LEU A 438 13.80 -29.52 -1.13
N VAL A 439 13.89 -28.19 -1.20
CA VAL A 439 14.75 -27.38 -0.35
C VAL A 439 14.36 -27.51 1.12
N GLU A 440 13.06 -27.55 1.42
CA GLU A 440 12.58 -27.68 2.80
C GLU A 440 12.93 -29.03 3.42
N GLN A 441 12.71 -30.12 2.70
CA GLN A 441 13.09 -31.46 3.18
C GLN A 441 14.59 -31.58 3.41
N LEU A 442 15.41 -31.14 2.45
CA LEU A 442 16.87 -31.16 2.59
C LEU A 442 17.33 -30.27 3.76
N THR A 443 16.70 -29.11 3.95
CA THR A 443 17.05 -28.22 5.08
C THR A 443 16.69 -28.85 6.42
N GLU A 444 15.53 -29.50 6.53
CA GLU A 444 15.11 -30.15 7.76
C GLU A 444 16.02 -31.30 8.16
N GLU A 445 16.48 -32.08 7.18
CA GLU A 445 17.33 -33.24 7.41
C GLU A 445 18.77 -32.86 7.72
N TYR A 446 19.34 -31.91 6.97
CA TYR A 446 20.77 -31.64 7.04
C TYR A 446 21.15 -30.46 7.94
N ALA A 447 20.22 -29.55 8.30
CA ALA A 447 20.59 -28.34 9.04
C ALA A 447 21.27 -28.58 10.40
N SER A 448 20.96 -29.68 11.09
CA SER A 448 21.58 -29.99 12.39
C SER A 448 23.03 -30.42 12.31
N TYR A 449 23.53 -30.77 11.12
CA TYR A 449 24.92 -31.20 10.92
C TYR A 449 25.89 -30.03 10.74
N PHE A 450 25.37 -28.82 10.54
CA PHE A 450 26.18 -27.63 10.34
C PHE A 450 26.19 -26.76 11.61
N SER A 451 27.32 -26.09 11.82
CA SER A 451 27.45 -25.05 12.85
C SER A 451 26.76 -23.73 12.47
N TYR A 452 26.29 -23.62 11.22
CA TYR A 452 25.58 -22.46 10.68
C TYR A 452 24.09 -22.45 11.08
N SER A 453 23.44 -21.28 10.97
CA SER A 453 21.99 -21.19 11.20
C SER A 453 21.22 -21.98 10.15
N LYS A 454 20.05 -22.54 10.51
CA LYS A 454 19.13 -23.24 9.58
C LYS A 454 18.82 -22.40 8.34
N LEU A 455 18.79 -21.07 8.47
CA LEU A 455 18.58 -20.15 7.37
C LEU A 455 19.78 -20.09 6.39
N ARG A 456 21.02 -20.06 6.90
CA ARG A 456 22.25 -20.14 6.07
C ARG A 456 22.33 -21.47 5.33
N VAL A 457 22.03 -22.57 6.03
CA VAL A 457 21.94 -23.91 5.41
C VAL A 457 20.88 -23.94 4.32
N LYS A 458 19.65 -23.43 4.58
CA LYS A 458 18.58 -23.34 3.56
C LYS A 458 19.04 -22.56 2.33
N ARG A 459 19.81 -21.48 2.50
CA ARG A 459 20.37 -20.68 1.39
C ARG A 459 21.35 -21.48 0.55
N HIS A 460 22.28 -22.20 1.17
CA HIS A 460 23.24 -23.03 0.43
C HIS A 460 22.56 -24.20 -0.29
N ILE A 461 21.56 -24.82 0.34
CA ILE A 461 20.76 -25.89 -0.26
C ILE A 461 20.00 -25.38 -1.50
N LYS A 462 19.44 -24.16 -1.48
CA LYS A 462 18.83 -23.56 -2.68
C LYS A 462 19.81 -23.48 -3.85
N ILE A 463 21.02 -22.99 -3.60
CA ILE A 463 22.06 -22.83 -4.63
C ILE A 463 22.47 -24.20 -5.19
N LEU A 464 22.73 -25.18 -4.32
CA LEU A 464 23.07 -26.54 -4.74
C LEU A 464 21.92 -27.21 -5.52
N THR A 465 20.68 -27.05 -5.06
CA THR A 465 19.50 -27.61 -5.75
C THR A 465 19.36 -27.00 -7.14
N SER A 466 19.53 -25.68 -7.29
CA SER A 466 19.54 -25.03 -8.61
C SER A 466 20.68 -25.52 -9.50
N TRP A 467 21.86 -25.75 -8.93
CA TRP A 467 23.00 -26.32 -9.67
C TRP A 467 22.70 -27.75 -10.17
N VAL A 468 22.10 -28.60 -9.33
CA VAL A 468 21.68 -29.95 -9.74
C VAL A 468 20.58 -29.90 -10.82
N ILE A 469 19.60 -29.00 -10.70
CA ILE A 469 18.60 -28.78 -11.76
C ILE A 469 19.29 -28.37 -13.07
N TYR A 470 20.30 -27.51 -13.01
CA TYR A 470 21.06 -27.07 -14.19
C TYR A 470 21.91 -28.20 -14.81
N LYS A 471 22.51 -29.07 -14.00
CA LYS A 471 23.49 -30.07 -14.45
C LYS A 471 22.94 -31.47 -14.72
N CYS A 472 21.84 -31.83 -14.09
CA CYS A 472 21.38 -33.22 -14.04
C CYS A 472 20.05 -33.42 -14.77
N LEU A 473 19.62 -34.68 -14.87
CA LEU A 473 18.38 -35.06 -15.57
C LEU A 473 17.11 -34.95 -14.71
N ILE A 474 17.16 -34.21 -13.61
CA ILE A 474 15.96 -33.84 -12.87
C ILE A 474 15.28 -32.62 -13.49
N PHE A 475 14.02 -32.40 -13.12
CA PHE A 475 13.26 -31.22 -13.55
C PHE A 475 12.97 -31.19 -15.07
N ASN A 476 12.86 -32.37 -15.68
CA ASN A 476 12.59 -32.57 -17.12
C ASN A 476 11.16 -33.09 -17.40
N ASP A 477 10.31 -33.20 -16.38
CA ASP A 477 8.93 -33.66 -16.57
C ASP A 477 8.09 -32.61 -17.30
N ASP A 478 7.09 -33.04 -18.07
CA ASP A 478 6.09 -32.14 -18.63
C ASP A 478 4.90 -32.05 -17.67
N LYS A 479 4.78 -30.91 -17.00
CA LYS A 479 3.73 -30.58 -16.04
C LYS A 479 2.62 -29.74 -16.66
N ARG A 480 2.72 -29.39 -17.94
CA ARG A 480 1.66 -28.69 -18.65
C ARG A 480 0.45 -29.62 -18.77
N GLU A 481 -0.74 -29.10 -18.50
CA GLU A 481 -1.96 -29.90 -18.63
C GLU A 481 -2.18 -30.29 -20.10
N ILE A 482 -2.28 -31.59 -20.37
CA ILE A 482 -2.75 -32.08 -21.67
C ILE A 482 -4.26 -31.82 -21.70
N VAL A 483 -4.67 -30.82 -22.48
CA VAL A 483 -6.07 -30.65 -22.85
C VAL A 483 -6.46 -31.87 -23.68
N MET A 484 -7.14 -32.85 -23.07
CA MET A 484 -7.79 -33.95 -23.79
C MET A 484 -9.13 -33.51 -24.37
#